data_AF-X0ZC27-F1
#
_entry.id   AF-X0ZC27-F1
#
_cell.length_a   1.000
_cell.length_b   1.000
_cell.length_c   1.000
_cell.angle_alpha   90.00
_cell.angle_beta   90.00
_cell.angle_gamma   90.00
#
_symmetry.space_group_name_H-M   'P 1'
#
loop_
_entity.id
_entity.type
_entity.pdbx_description
1 polymer ?
#
loop_
_entity_poly.entity_id
_entity_poly.type
_entity_poly.pdbx_seq_one_letter_code
_entity_poly.pdbx_strand_id
1 'polypeptide(L)'
;MLKVIQSPLLLLMATIIGFTACTSLPGSSEDSGANSYYVDSQNGDDNNSGMSENSPWKTLDQVSSMTFQPGDDIYFKRGSSYEGSVTINGDGTASNPITISSYGIGNAPSFTNPNFYDSYGNALRVGGDYQIVENLYFHHTAPAPVDAGFELVWSAGALHVSLGNDHVIIRNNEFAYSAKAIQSYSEYSLITHNYIHDVNDTQAGGWLSEPFWGPIGIQLGIGNQEVSFNTIENMY
;
A
#
# COMPACT_ATOMS: atom_id res chain seq x y z
N MET A 1 -91.27 -49.28 -8.17
CA MET A 1 -90.13 -49.51 -7.25
C MET A 1 -88.86 -49.46 -8.10
N LEU A 2 -88.00 -48.43 -7.91
CA LEU A 2 -86.70 -48.17 -8.60
C LEU A 2 -86.81 -47.89 -10.13
N LYS A 3 -85.98 -47.06 -10.79
CA LYS A 3 -84.80 -46.27 -10.43
C LYS A 3 -84.64 -45.10 -11.42
N VAL A 4 -83.87 -44.12 -10.96
CA VAL A 4 -83.61 -42.76 -11.45
C VAL A 4 -82.85 -42.68 -12.79
N ILE A 5 -83.10 -41.57 -13.50
CA ILE A 5 -82.63 -41.12 -14.82
C ILE A 5 -81.45 -40.12 -14.67
N GLN A 6 -80.55 -40.08 -15.67
CA GLN A 6 -79.57 -39.01 -16.05
C GLN A 6 -78.42 -38.71 -15.07
N SER A 7 -77.20 -38.29 -15.44
CA SER A 7 -76.41 -38.03 -16.66
C SER A 7 -74.95 -37.82 -16.17
N PRO A 8 -73.88 -38.02 -16.98
CA PRO A 8 -72.52 -37.82 -16.52
C PRO A 8 -72.10 -36.34 -16.51
N LEU A 9 -71.53 -35.89 -15.39
CA LEU A 9 -71.03 -34.53 -15.16
C LEU A 9 -69.59 -34.42 -15.68
N LEU A 10 -69.36 -33.46 -16.56
CA LEU A 10 -68.08 -33.06 -17.13
C LEU A 10 -67.32 -32.20 -16.10
N LEU A 11 -66.13 -32.63 -15.65
CA LEU A 11 -65.30 -31.85 -14.71
C LEU A 11 -64.22 -31.09 -15.49
N LEU A 12 -64.31 -29.76 -15.42
CA LEU A 12 -63.39 -28.78 -15.99
C LEU A 12 -62.15 -28.67 -15.08
N MET A 13 -60.94 -28.94 -15.59
CA MET A 13 -59.69 -28.60 -14.91
C MET A 13 -59.11 -27.31 -15.50
N ALA A 14 -59.08 -26.26 -14.68
CA ALA A 14 -58.47 -24.98 -15.00
C ALA A 14 -56.95 -25.03 -14.76
N THR A 15 -56.17 -24.64 -15.77
CA THR A 15 -54.72 -24.43 -15.71
C THR A 15 -54.41 -23.14 -14.96
N ILE A 16 -53.66 -23.24 -13.86
CA ILE A 16 -53.08 -22.08 -13.15
C ILE A 16 -51.71 -21.80 -13.76
N ILE A 17 -51.58 -20.68 -14.46
CA ILE A 17 -50.29 -20.11 -14.89
C ILE A 17 -49.78 -19.27 -13.71
N GLY A 18 -48.80 -19.78 -12.98
CA GLY A 18 -48.11 -19.03 -11.93
C GLY A 18 -47.15 -18.02 -12.55
N PHE A 19 -47.46 -16.73 -12.40
CA PHE A 19 -46.58 -15.62 -12.75
C PHE A 19 -45.67 -15.33 -11.54
N THR A 20 -44.46 -15.87 -11.55
CA THR A 20 -43.46 -15.57 -10.50
C THR A 20 -42.86 -14.20 -10.80
N ALA A 21 -43.30 -13.18 -10.08
CA ALA A 21 -42.63 -11.88 -10.06
C ALA A 21 -41.29 -12.02 -9.31
N CYS A 22 -40.19 -12.08 -10.05
CA CYS A 22 -38.85 -11.91 -9.50
C CYS A 22 -38.72 -10.45 -9.08
N THR A 23 -39.02 -10.16 -7.81
CA THR A 23 -38.75 -8.85 -7.22
C THR A 23 -37.27 -8.82 -6.89
N SER A 24 -36.47 -8.24 -7.78
CA SER A 24 -35.08 -7.90 -7.47
C SER A 24 -35.10 -6.89 -6.33
N LEU A 25 -34.55 -7.28 -5.18
CA LEU A 25 -34.23 -6.34 -4.11
C LEU A 25 -33.32 -5.25 -4.69
N PRO A 26 -33.58 -3.96 -4.44
CA PRO A 26 -32.60 -2.94 -4.75
C PRO A 26 -31.36 -3.24 -3.91
N GLY A 27 -30.27 -3.61 -4.56
CA GLY A 27 -28.96 -3.64 -3.93
C GLY A 27 -28.68 -2.24 -3.41
N SER A 28 -28.56 -2.10 -2.10
CA SER A 28 -27.91 -0.94 -1.52
C SER A 28 -26.50 -0.91 -2.11
N SER A 29 -26.24 0.04 -2.99
CA SER A 29 -24.88 0.50 -3.23
C SER A 29 -24.39 0.98 -1.87
N GLU A 30 -23.63 0.15 -1.17
CA GLU A 30 -22.75 0.67 -0.16
C GLU A 30 -21.82 1.60 -0.94
N ASP A 31 -22.04 2.90 -0.76
CA ASP A 31 -20.97 3.87 -0.91
C ASP A 31 -19.91 3.39 0.07
N SER A 32 -18.97 2.56 -0.40
CA SER A 32 -17.79 2.16 0.35
C SER A 32 -16.97 3.43 0.53
N GLY A 33 -17.40 4.26 1.49
CA GLY A 33 -16.77 5.54 1.73
C GLY A 33 -15.28 5.30 2.01
N ALA A 34 -14.46 6.18 1.47
CA ALA A 34 -13.06 6.31 1.83
C ALA A 34 -12.92 6.31 3.36
N ASN A 35 -12.16 5.37 3.91
CA ASN A 35 -11.86 5.30 5.33
C ASN A 35 -10.49 5.93 5.60
N SER A 36 -10.35 6.55 6.78
CA SER A 36 -9.04 7.00 7.26
C SER A 36 -8.58 6.10 8.40
N TYR A 37 -7.42 5.50 8.24
CA TYR A 37 -6.75 4.68 9.24
C TYR A 37 -5.58 5.44 9.85
N TYR A 38 -5.33 5.23 11.13
CA TYR A 38 -4.34 5.96 11.92
C TYR A 38 -3.42 4.99 12.65
N VAL A 39 -2.13 5.27 12.62
CA VAL A 39 -1.08 4.46 13.23
C VAL A 39 -0.22 5.34 14.14
N ASP A 40 0.01 4.91 15.38
CA ASP A 40 0.86 5.56 16.37
C ASP A 40 1.68 4.50 17.12
N SER A 41 2.99 4.40 16.83
CA SER A 41 3.86 3.43 17.50
C SER A 41 4.00 3.64 19.01
N GLN A 42 3.73 4.84 19.52
CA GLN A 42 3.85 5.17 20.93
C GLN A 42 2.55 4.83 21.68
N ASN A 43 1.41 5.36 21.23
CA ASN A 43 0.15 5.31 21.97
C ASN A 43 -0.93 4.41 21.34
N GLY A 44 -0.66 3.81 20.17
CA GLY A 44 -1.59 2.90 19.52
C GLY A 44 -1.68 1.53 20.21
N ASP A 45 -2.74 0.80 19.82
CA ASP A 45 -3.04 -0.58 20.19
C ASP A 45 -3.67 -1.27 18.98
N ASP A 46 -3.18 -2.45 18.60
CA ASP A 46 -3.70 -3.18 17.43
C ASP A 46 -5.09 -3.80 17.66
N ASN A 47 -5.60 -3.77 18.89
CA ASN A 47 -7.01 -4.08 19.19
C ASN A 47 -7.96 -2.91 18.86
N ASN A 48 -7.42 -1.72 18.56
CA ASN A 48 -8.25 -0.59 18.15
C ASN A 48 -8.78 -0.80 16.72
N SER A 49 -9.85 -0.07 16.38
CA SER A 49 -10.35 -0.07 15.00
C SER A 49 -9.36 0.56 14.01
N GLY A 50 -8.45 1.42 14.48
CA GLY A 50 -7.57 2.20 13.62
C GLY A 50 -8.26 3.37 12.91
N MET A 51 -9.59 3.50 12.99
CA MET A 51 -10.37 4.46 12.19
C MET A 51 -10.52 5.86 12.82
N SER A 52 -9.71 6.17 13.84
CA SER A 52 -9.73 7.46 14.54
C SER A 52 -8.38 7.75 15.17
N GLU A 53 -7.98 9.02 15.18
CA GLU A 53 -6.74 9.48 15.85
C GLU A 53 -6.69 9.12 17.35
N ASN A 54 -7.85 8.95 18.01
CA ASN A 54 -7.93 8.57 19.42
C ASN A 54 -7.87 7.07 19.67
N SER A 55 -7.95 6.26 18.61
CA SER A 55 -7.86 4.80 18.66
C SER A 55 -7.03 4.28 17.47
N PRO A 56 -5.75 4.68 17.36
CA PRO A 56 -4.89 4.25 16.26
C PRO A 56 -4.37 2.83 16.50
N TRP A 57 -4.00 2.15 15.41
CA TRP A 57 -3.17 0.95 15.47
C TRP A 57 -1.77 1.29 15.95
N LYS A 58 -1.01 0.27 16.38
CA LYS A 58 0.34 0.42 16.88
C LYS A 58 1.40 -0.03 15.88
N THR A 59 1.19 -1.17 15.22
CA THR A 59 2.26 -1.88 14.51
C THR A 59 2.14 -1.82 12.99
N LEU A 60 3.28 -2.01 12.32
CA LEU A 60 3.34 -2.20 10.88
C LEU A 60 2.68 -3.52 10.43
N ASP A 61 2.71 -4.53 11.29
CA ASP A 61 2.09 -5.84 11.03
C ASP A 61 0.57 -5.70 10.88
N GLN A 62 -0.07 -4.91 11.75
CA GLN A 62 -1.50 -4.63 11.66
C GLN A 62 -1.85 -3.98 10.32
N VAL A 63 -1.07 -2.98 9.89
CA VAL A 63 -1.24 -2.32 8.57
C VAL A 63 -1.06 -3.32 7.43
N SER A 64 -0.02 -4.15 7.49
CA SER A 64 0.31 -5.13 6.45
C SER A 64 -0.69 -6.28 6.36
N SER A 65 -1.50 -6.51 7.41
CA SER A 65 -2.58 -7.50 7.42
C SER A 65 -3.84 -7.04 6.69
N MET A 66 -3.96 -5.74 6.41
CA MET A 66 -5.14 -5.15 5.80
C MET A 66 -5.04 -5.17 4.26
N THR A 67 -6.20 -5.16 3.61
CA THR A 67 -6.34 -4.85 2.18
C THR A 67 -7.23 -3.62 2.05
N PHE A 68 -6.60 -2.50 1.74
CA PHE A 68 -7.26 -1.21 1.63
C PHE A 68 -8.10 -1.12 0.35
N GLN A 69 -9.13 -0.29 0.39
CA GLN A 69 -10.06 -0.07 -0.72
C GLN A 69 -9.77 1.28 -1.42
N PRO A 70 -10.21 1.45 -2.68
CA PRO A 70 -10.03 2.73 -3.38
C PRO A 70 -10.54 3.93 -2.58
N GLY A 71 -9.66 4.92 -2.39
CA GLY A 71 -9.95 6.13 -1.62
C GLY A 71 -9.57 6.07 -0.14
N ASP A 72 -9.16 4.93 0.38
CA ASP A 72 -8.70 4.83 1.77
C ASP A 72 -7.41 5.65 2.01
N ASP A 73 -7.32 6.27 3.19
CA ASP A 73 -6.13 6.96 3.66
C ASP A 73 -5.50 6.23 4.85
N ILE A 74 -4.18 6.17 4.90
CA ILE A 74 -3.40 5.55 5.96
C ILE A 74 -2.43 6.60 6.51
N TYR A 75 -2.68 7.04 7.73
CA TYR A 75 -1.95 8.13 8.36
C TYR A 75 -1.04 7.61 9.48
N PHE A 76 0.26 7.83 9.33
CA PHE A 76 1.26 7.57 10.37
C PHE A 76 1.52 8.83 11.20
N LYS A 77 1.53 8.71 12.52
CA LYS A 77 1.65 9.87 13.41
C LYS A 77 3.04 10.51 13.33
N ARG A 78 3.07 11.83 13.20
CA ARG A 78 4.30 12.61 13.35
C ARG A 78 4.92 12.42 14.72
N GLY A 79 6.25 12.28 14.74
CA GLY A 79 7.03 11.93 15.93
C GLY A 79 7.04 10.43 16.28
N SER A 80 6.33 9.57 15.55
CA SER A 80 6.46 8.12 15.68
C SER A 80 7.66 7.59 14.89
N SER A 81 8.22 6.49 15.37
CA SER A 81 9.25 5.70 14.70
C SER A 81 8.80 4.27 14.51
N TYR A 82 9.11 3.70 13.36
CA TYR A 82 8.74 2.34 12.94
C TYR A 82 9.98 1.61 12.42
N GLU A 83 10.22 0.41 12.93
CA GLU A 83 11.32 -0.48 12.52
C GLU A 83 10.75 -1.74 11.87
N GLY A 84 11.33 -2.15 10.74
CA GLY A 84 10.91 -3.28 9.92
C GLY A 84 10.26 -2.84 8.61
N SER A 85 9.56 -3.75 7.95
CA SER A 85 8.88 -3.49 6.68
C SER A 85 7.37 -3.39 6.85
N VAL A 86 6.74 -2.41 6.20
CA VAL A 86 5.28 -2.37 5.98
C VAL A 86 4.95 -2.59 4.50
N THR A 87 3.95 -3.42 4.20
CA THR A 87 3.41 -3.56 2.85
C THR A 87 2.00 -2.99 2.79
N ILE A 88 1.75 -2.09 1.86
CA ILE A 88 0.44 -1.47 1.67
C ILE A 88 -0.30 -2.23 0.58
N ASN A 89 -1.21 -3.12 0.98
CA ASN A 89 -1.97 -3.95 0.04
C ASN A 89 -3.28 -3.28 -0.37
N GLY A 90 -3.66 -3.42 -1.63
CA GLY A 90 -4.92 -2.92 -2.17
C GLY A 90 -4.68 -1.98 -3.34
N ASP A 91 -5.62 -2.00 -4.26
CA ASP A 91 -5.57 -1.18 -5.47
C ASP A 91 -6.45 0.05 -5.27
N GLY A 92 -5.87 1.22 -5.52
CA GLY A 92 -6.62 2.44 -5.71
C GLY A 92 -7.22 2.51 -7.11
N THR A 93 -7.76 3.68 -7.44
CA THR A 93 -8.16 4.02 -8.80
C THR A 93 -7.71 5.43 -9.12
N ALA A 94 -7.69 5.80 -10.41
CA ALA A 94 -7.34 7.15 -10.83
C ALA A 94 -8.18 8.25 -10.14
N SER A 95 -9.45 7.97 -9.83
CA SER A 95 -10.34 8.90 -9.14
C SER A 95 -10.25 8.82 -7.61
N ASN A 96 -9.90 7.64 -7.07
CA ASN A 96 -9.85 7.37 -5.64
C ASN A 96 -8.57 6.57 -5.34
N PRO A 97 -7.39 7.22 -5.31
CA PRO A 97 -6.15 6.56 -4.95
C PRO A 97 -6.16 6.16 -3.47
N ILE A 98 -5.29 5.24 -3.09
CA ILE A 98 -5.00 4.97 -1.67
C ILE A 98 -3.85 5.89 -1.24
N THR A 99 -4.06 6.68 -0.19
CA THR A 99 -3.03 7.64 0.27
C THR A 99 -2.33 7.12 1.52
N ILE A 100 -1.00 7.16 1.51
CA ILE A 100 -0.15 6.85 2.66
C ILE A 100 0.56 8.14 3.04
N SER A 101 0.19 8.70 4.19
CA SER A 101 0.65 10.03 4.60
C SER A 101 0.87 10.12 6.10
N SER A 102 1.07 11.35 6.58
CA SER A 102 1.33 11.65 7.98
C SER A 102 0.19 12.46 8.60
N TYR A 103 -0.02 12.33 9.92
CA TYR A 103 -0.93 13.19 10.68
C TYR A 103 -0.30 13.74 11.96
N GLY A 104 -0.95 14.72 12.58
CA GLY A 104 -0.48 15.38 13.80
C GLY A 104 0.59 16.44 13.54
N ILE A 105 1.45 16.67 14.53
CA ILE A 105 2.45 17.74 14.52
C ILE A 105 3.85 17.21 14.84
N GLY A 106 4.88 17.92 14.39
CA GLY A 106 6.28 17.57 14.63
C GLY A 106 6.95 16.91 13.43
N ASN A 107 8.05 16.20 13.70
CA ASN A 107 8.85 15.53 12.66
C ASN A 107 8.01 14.50 11.90
N ALA A 108 8.32 14.27 10.63
CA ALA A 108 7.69 13.22 9.85
C ALA A 108 7.85 11.85 10.56
N PRO A 109 6.85 10.95 10.44
CA PRO A 109 6.99 9.58 10.94
C PRO A 109 8.22 8.93 10.30
N SER A 110 9.06 8.32 11.13
CA SER A 110 10.35 7.77 10.71
C SER A 110 10.27 6.26 10.48
N PHE A 111 10.80 5.79 9.37
CA PHE A 111 10.80 4.38 8.96
C PHE A 111 12.23 3.90 8.75
N THR A 112 12.59 2.80 9.41
CA THR A 112 13.89 2.13 9.26
C THR A 112 13.72 0.64 9.10
N ASN A 113 14.64 0.00 8.37
CA ASN A 113 14.75 -1.44 8.32
C ASN A 113 16.22 -1.84 8.19
N PRO A 114 16.95 -1.99 9.31
CA PRO A 114 18.38 -2.31 9.29
C PRO A 114 18.67 -3.77 8.97
N ASN A 115 17.65 -4.62 8.79
CA ASN A 115 17.81 -6.04 8.49
C ASN A 115 17.48 -6.33 7.01
N PHE A 116 18.51 -6.58 6.20
CA PHE A 116 18.30 -6.93 4.79
C PHE A 116 17.43 -8.19 4.59
N TYR A 117 17.48 -9.14 5.53
CA TYR A 117 16.71 -10.38 5.42
C TYR A 117 15.23 -10.21 5.79
N ASP A 118 14.85 -9.07 6.36
CA ASP A 118 13.46 -8.63 6.39
C ASP A 118 13.18 -7.82 5.12
N SER A 119 12.49 -8.45 4.17
CA SER A 119 11.98 -7.76 2.99
C SER A 119 13.05 -6.96 2.22
N TYR A 120 14.26 -7.51 2.07
CA TYR A 120 15.38 -6.87 1.35
C TYR A 120 15.81 -5.52 1.94
N GLY A 121 15.54 -5.27 3.22
CA GLY A 121 15.78 -4.00 3.88
C GLY A 121 14.80 -2.90 3.46
N ASN A 122 13.69 -3.24 2.79
CA ASN A 122 12.65 -2.26 2.46
C ASN A 122 11.93 -1.84 3.75
N ALA A 123 11.77 -0.55 3.97
CA ALA A 123 10.99 -0.05 5.10
C ALA A 123 9.51 0.11 4.74
N LEU A 124 9.20 0.46 3.48
CA LEU A 124 7.84 0.46 2.94
C LEU A 124 7.80 -0.16 1.55
N ARG A 125 6.79 -1.00 1.32
CA ARG A 125 6.49 -1.65 0.05
C ARG A 125 5.12 -1.23 -0.45
N VAL A 126 5.06 -0.70 -1.66
CA VAL A 126 3.82 -0.42 -2.37
C VAL A 126 3.33 -1.71 -3.01
N GLY A 127 2.14 -2.15 -2.61
CA GLY A 127 1.56 -3.47 -2.88
C GLY A 127 0.29 -3.45 -3.74
N GLY A 128 0.06 -2.40 -4.52
CA GLY A 128 -1.05 -2.30 -5.46
C GLY A 128 -1.00 -1.01 -6.30
N ASP A 129 -1.94 -0.87 -7.22
CA ASP A 129 -2.03 0.26 -8.16
C ASP A 129 -2.55 1.53 -7.49
N TYR A 130 -2.28 2.69 -8.10
CA TYR A 130 -2.85 4.00 -7.71
C TYR A 130 -2.66 4.32 -6.21
N GLN A 131 -1.47 4.05 -5.69
CA GLN A 131 -1.08 4.43 -4.34
C GLN A 131 -0.25 5.71 -4.34
N ILE A 132 -0.43 6.55 -3.32
CA ILE A 132 0.34 7.78 -3.12
C ILE A 132 1.10 7.65 -1.80
N VAL A 133 2.43 7.75 -1.83
CA VAL A 133 3.27 7.77 -0.62
C VAL A 133 3.83 9.18 -0.42
N GLU A 134 3.51 9.82 0.69
CA GLU A 134 3.91 11.20 0.94
C GLU A 134 4.14 11.60 2.40
N ASN A 135 4.97 12.63 2.61
CA ASN A 135 5.22 13.25 3.92
C ASN A 135 5.83 12.30 4.96
N LEU A 136 6.57 11.28 4.53
CA LEU A 136 7.25 10.30 5.37
C LEU A 136 8.77 10.52 5.37
N TYR A 137 9.44 10.02 6.41
CA TYR A 137 10.90 10.02 6.50
C TYR A 137 11.43 8.58 6.56
N PHE A 138 12.30 8.22 5.63
CA PHE A 138 12.94 6.91 5.55
C PHE A 138 14.41 7.01 5.87
N HIS A 139 14.93 6.14 6.73
CA HIS A 139 16.34 6.18 7.07
C HIS A 139 16.95 4.87 7.51
N HIS A 140 18.29 4.78 7.43
CA HIS A 140 19.09 3.67 7.97
C HIS A 140 18.59 2.28 7.54
N THR A 141 18.18 2.17 6.27
CA THR A 141 17.73 0.89 5.71
C THR A 141 18.90 0.05 5.25
N ALA A 142 18.79 -1.27 5.40
CA ALA A 142 19.87 -2.19 5.12
C ALA A 142 20.29 -2.13 3.63
N PRO A 143 21.60 -2.06 3.35
CA PRO A 143 22.13 -2.32 2.03
C PRO A 143 22.03 -3.83 1.70
N ALA A 144 22.17 -4.18 0.42
CA ALA A 144 22.33 -5.57 0.03
C ALA A 144 23.63 -6.16 0.62
N PRO A 145 23.73 -7.46 0.91
CA PRO A 145 24.98 -8.07 1.36
C PRO A 145 26.11 -7.90 0.34
N VAL A 146 27.37 -7.88 0.81
CA VAL A 146 28.57 -7.60 -0.01
C VAL A 146 28.71 -8.50 -1.25
N ASP A 147 28.30 -9.77 -1.18
CA ASP A 147 28.39 -10.74 -2.29
C ASP A 147 27.03 -11.01 -2.94
N ALA A 148 26.07 -10.10 -2.78
CA ALA A 148 24.73 -10.27 -3.30
C ALA A 148 24.73 -10.17 -4.84
N GLY A 149 24.10 -11.16 -5.49
CA GLY A 149 23.82 -11.09 -6.92
C GLY A 149 22.91 -9.93 -7.28
N PHE A 150 22.90 -9.55 -8.56
CA PHE A 150 22.21 -8.34 -9.03
C PHE A 150 20.72 -8.30 -8.63
N GLU A 151 20.01 -9.43 -8.61
CA GLU A 151 18.60 -9.51 -8.22
C GLU A 151 18.32 -9.01 -6.79
N LEU A 152 19.22 -9.30 -5.86
CA LEU A 152 19.09 -8.86 -4.47
C LEU A 152 19.42 -7.37 -4.33
N VAL A 153 20.43 -6.88 -5.06
CA VAL A 153 20.74 -5.45 -5.17
C VAL A 153 19.55 -4.69 -5.73
N TRP A 154 18.89 -5.25 -6.73
CA TRP A 154 17.70 -4.72 -7.40
C TRP A 154 16.43 -4.78 -6.54
N SER A 155 16.39 -5.64 -5.53
CA SER A 155 15.29 -5.71 -4.56
C SER A 155 15.43 -4.70 -3.41
N ALA A 156 16.67 -4.32 -3.07
CA ALA A 156 16.95 -3.31 -2.05
C ALA A 156 16.37 -1.93 -2.41
N GLY A 157 16.08 -1.12 -1.38
CA GLY A 157 15.55 0.24 -1.50
C GLY A 157 14.67 0.56 -0.29
N ALA A 158 14.81 1.75 0.31
CA ALA A 158 14.02 2.11 1.49
C ALA A 158 12.51 2.08 1.20
N LEU A 159 12.10 2.63 0.06
CA LEU A 159 10.77 2.49 -0.51
C LEU A 159 10.85 1.65 -1.79
N HIS A 160 10.12 0.54 -1.81
CA HIS A 160 10.08 -0.38 -2.94
C HIS A 160 8.68 -0.46 -3.57
N VAL A 161 8.60 -0.28 -4.88
CA VAL A 161 7.38 -0.55 -5.66
C VAL A 161 7.57 -1.83 -6.45
N SER A 162 6.77 -2.86 -6.11
CA SER A 162 6.90 -4.19 -6.72
C SER A 162 6.41 -4.18 -8.18
N LEU A 163 6.84 -5.17 -8.97
CA LEU A 163 6.43 -5.31 -10.36
C LEU A 163 4.90 -5.49 -10.47
N GLY A 164 4.28 -4.75 -11.39
CA GLY A 164 2.83 -4.80 -11.64
C GLY A 164 1.99 -3.94 -10.70
N ASN A 165 2.63 -3.10 -9.87
CA ASN A 165 1.96 -2.09 -9.07
C ASN A 165 2.23 -0.73 -9.72
N ASP A 166 1.26 -0.22 -10.48
CA ASP A 166 1.38 0.88 -11.43
C ASP A 166 0.63 2.14 -10.98
N HIS A 167 0.84 3.26 -11.67
CA HIS A 167 0.20 4.55 -11.37
C HIS A 167 0.47 5.08 -9.95
N VAL A 168 1.65 4.77 -9.41
CA VAL A 168 2.10 5.15 -8.08
C VAL A 168 2.67 6.57 -8.10
N ILE A 169 2.39 7.32 -7.05
CA ILE A 169 3.00 8.64 -6.82
C ILE A 169 3.84 8.58 -5.55
N ILE A 170 5.13 8.89 -5.65
CA ILE A 170 6.04 9.02 -4.51
C ILE A 170 6.44 10.49 -4.43
N ARG A 171 5.98 11.21 -3.40
CA ARG A 171 6.24 12.66 -3.30
C ARG A 171 6.42 13.20 -1.90
N ASN A 172 7.13 14.32 -1.77
CA ASN A 172 7.29 15.02 -0.49
C ASN A 172 7.83 14.13 0.65
N ASN A 173 8.61 13.09 0.32
CA ASN A 173 9.26 12.25 1.31
C ASN A 173 10.72 12.66 1.47
N GLU A 174 11.27 12.37 2.65
CA GLU A 174 12.68 12.53 2.96
C GLU A 174 13.32 11.14 3.07
N PHE A 175 14.50 10.97 2.49
CA PHE A 175 15.28 9.74 2.55
C PHE A 175 16.69 10.10 2.96
N ALA A 176 17.16 9.50 4.06
CA ALA A 176 18.51 9.74 4.54
C ALA A 176 19.21 8.50 5.05
N TYR A 177 20.53 8.43 4.92
CA TYR A 177 21.32 7.31 5.45
C TYR A 177 20.87 5.94 4.88
N SER A 178 20.47 5.91 3.60
CA SER A 178 20.00 4.70 2.92
C SER A 178 20.78 4.49 1.63
N ALA A 179 21.33 3.28 1.43
CA ALA A 179 22.21 2.97 0.30
C ALA A 179 21.45 3.05 -1.03
N LYS A 180 20.14 2.73 -0.97
CA LYS A 180 19.19 3.05 -2.01
C LYS A 180 17.91 3.63 -1.40
N ALA A 181 17.49 4.80 -1.88
CA ALA A 181 16.26 5.43 -1.38
C ALA A 181 15.01 4.82 -2.04
N ILE A 182 14.88 4.90 -3.37
CA ILE A 182 13.68 4.41 -4.08
C ILE A 182 14.05 3.35 -5.13
N GLN A 183 13.38 2.21 -5.07
CA GLN A 183 13.37 1.18 -6.11
C GLN A 183 11.97 1.08 -6.70
N SER A 184 11.82 1.30 -8.01
CA SER A 184 10.50 1.26 -8.65
C SER A 184 10.46 0.35 -9.87
N TYR A 185 9.60 -0.66 -9.83
CA TYR A 185 9.19 -1.51 -10.96
C TYR A 185 7.80 -1.15 -11.49
N SER A 186 7.37 0.09 -11.26
CA SER A 186 6.05 0.62 -11.59
C SER A 186 6.02 1.26 -12.97
N GLU A 187 4.93 1.12 -13.72
CA GLU A 187 4.66 1.89 -14.94
C GLU A 187 3.68 3.05 -14.67
N TYR A 188 3.75 4.11 -15.49
CA TYR A 188 2.90 5.30 -15.43
C TYR A 188 2.95 6.06 -14.10
N SER A 189 4.10 5.97 -13.43
CA SER A 189 4.31 6.47 -12.07
C SER A 189 5.12 7.75 -12.03
N LEU A 190 4.91 8.54 -10.97
CA LEU A 190 5.55 9.82 -10.76
C LEU A 190 6.34 9.82 -9.44
N ILE A 191 7.64 10.06 -9.54
CA ILE A 191 8.52 10.25 -8.39
C ILE A 191 8.94 11.71 -8.36
N THR A 192 8.43 12.50 -7.40
CA THR A 192 8.58 13.96 -7.45
C THR A 192 8.69 14.64 -6.10
N HIS A 193 9.43 15.76 -6.01
CA HIS A 193 9.53 16.55 -4.78
C HIS A 193 10.01 15.76 -3.54
N ASN A 194 10.79 14.69 -3.75
CA ASN A 194 11.45 13.99 -2.65
C ASN A 194 12.81 14.63 -2.37
N TYR A 195 13.22 14.59 -1.10
CA TYR A 195 14.53 15.01 -0.65
C TYR A 195 15.34 13.78 -0.26
N ILE A 196 16.41 13.49 -1.00
CA ILE A 196 17.25 12.31 -0.81
C ILE A 196 18.66 12.81 -0.52
N HIS A 197 19.16 12.51 0.67
CA HIS A 197 20.46 13.00 1.09
C HIS A 197 21.18 12.02 1.98
N ASP A 198 22.48 12.22 2.18
CA ASP A 198 23.34 11.47 3.10
C ASP A 198 23.38 9.95 2.85
N VAL A 199 24.59 9.46 2.60
CA VAL A 199 24.83 8.05 2.36
C VAL A 199 24.57 7.20 3.61
N ASN A 200 24.16 5.95 3.41
CA ASN A 200 24.08 4.96 4.49
C ASN A 200 25.46 4.69 5.09
N ASP A 201 25.58 4.63 6.41
CA ASP A 201 26.86 4.39 7.08
C ASP A 201 27.05 2.92 7.52
N THR A 202 26.08 2.05 7.26
CA THR A 202 26.07 0.67 7.79
C THR A 202 26.95 -0.33 7.01
N GLN A 203 27.15 -0.18 5.69
CA GLN A 203 27.98 -1.10 4.89
C GLN A 203 28.84 -0.36 3.86
N ALA A 204 30.14 -0.67 3.84
CA ALA A 204 31.12 -0.19 2.88
C ALA A 204 31.19 1.35 2.68
N GLY A 205 30.61 2.15 3.59
CA GLY A 205 30.44 3.59 3.39
C GLY A 205 29.25 3.95 2.50
N GLY A 206 28.21 3.12 2.48
CA GLY A 206 26.92 3.40 1.85
C GLY A 206 26.65 2.74 0.51
N TRP A 207 27.50 1.77 0.18
CA TRP A 207 27.39 0.98 -1.03
C TRP A 207 26.55 -0.26 -0.80
N LEU A 208 25.86 -0.71 -1.85
CA LEU A 208 25.00 -1.89 -1.80
C LEU A 208 25.83 -3.19 -1.77
N SER A 209 26.36 -3.66 -2.90
CA SER A 209 27.06 -4.95 -3.01
C SER A 209 28.24 -4.83 -3.98
N GLU A 210 29.25 -5.70 -3.91
CA GLU A 210 30.36 -5.80 -4.88
C GLU A 210 29.81 -5.90 -6.33
N PRO A 211 30.36 -5.13 -7.30
CA PRO A 211 31.53 -4.25 -7.23
C PRO A 211 31.23 -2.82 -6.72
N PHE A 212 30.49 -2.70 -5.62
CA PHE A 212 30.05 -1.47 -4.98
C PHE A 212 29.05 -0.70 -5.84
N TRP A 213 27.83 -1.22 -5.95
CA TRP A 213 26.71 -0.47 -6.53
C TRP A 213 26.30 0.68 -5.60
N GLY A 214 26.03 1.85 -6.17
CA GLY A 214 25.42 2.99 -5.47
C GLY A 214 26.39 4.10 -5.08
N PRO A 215 26.10 4.86 -4.01
CA PRO A 215 24.75 5.03 -3.46
C PRO A 215 23.74 5.42 -4.56
N ILE A 216 22.50 4.95 -4.45
CA ILE A 216 21.47 5.14 -5.48
C ILE A 216 20.30 5.94 -4.90
N GLY A 217 20.05 7.14 -5.41
CA GLY A 217 18.85 7.87 -5.03
C GLY A 217 17.58 7.16 -5.53
N ILE A 218 17.45 7.03 -6.85
CA ILE A 218 16.27 6.44 -7.49
C ILE A 218 16.73 5.44 -8.54
N GLN A 219 16.24 4.21 -8.47
CA GLN A 219 16.42 3.19 -9.50
C GLN A 219 15.08 2.85 -10.16
N LEU A 220 15.03 2.98 -11.49
CA LEU A 220 13.90 2.56 -12.30
C LEU A 220 14.21 1.18 -12.88
N GLY A 221 13.41 0.17 -12.50
CA GLY A 221 13.52 -1.19 -13.00
C GLY A 221 12.71 -1.44 -14.29
N ILE A 222 11.81 -0.52 -14.65
CA ILE A 222 10.98 -0.55 -15.87
C ILE A 222 10.75 0.87 -16.41
N GLY A 223 10.26 0.98 -17.65
CA GLY A 223 9.98 2.25 -18.33
C GLY A 223 8.68 2.93 -17.92
N ASN A 224 8.28 3.97 -18.66
CA ASN A 224 7.03 4.72 -18.47
C ASN A 224 6.88 5.44 -17.12
N GLN A 225 7.99 5.86 -16.51
CA GLN A 225 7.99 6.60 -15.26
C GLN A 225 8.48 8.03 -15.46
N GLU A 226 7.89 8.98 -14.74
CA GLU A 226 8.37 10.35 -14.64
C GLU A 226 9.13 10.54 -13.32
N VAL A 227 10.33 11.13 -13.42
CA VAL A 227 11.12 11.56 -12.26
C VAL A 227 11.38 13.06 -12.42
N SER A 228 10.79 13.88 -11.57
CA SER A 228 10.84 15.34 -11.71
C SER A 228 10.92 16.06 -10.36
N PHE A 229 11.63 17.18 -10.26
CA PHE A 229 11.68 18.03 -9.05
C PHE A 229 12.14 17.36 -7.74
N ASN A 230 12.89 16.25 -7.80
CA ASN A 230 13.54 15.68 -6.60
C ASN A 230 14.88 16.39 -6.35
N THR A 231 15.23 16.57 -5.08
CA THR A 231 16.56 17.03 -4.66
C THR A 231 17.35 15.84 -4.16
N ILE A 232 18.49 15.56 -4.81
CA ILE A 232 19.40 14.47 -4.43
C ILE A 232 20.78 15.07 -4.19
N GLU A 233 21.28 15.00 -2.96
CA GLU A 233 22.57 15.59 -2.57
C GLU A 233 23.33 14.71 -1.57
N ASN A 234 24.63 14.93 -1.37
CA ASN A 234 25.43 14.24 -0.35
C ASN A 234 25.37 12.69 -0.39
N MET A 235 25.12 12.10 -1.57
CA MET A 235 25.16 10.67 -1.85
C MET A 235 26.54 10.29 -2.42
N TYR A 236 27.55 10.13 -1.57
CA TYR A 236 28.93 9.79 -1.97
C TYR A 236 29.59 8.77 -1.04
#